data_AF-A0A1F6D7D9-F1
#
_entry.id   AF-A0A1F6D7D9-F1
#
_cell.length_a   1.000
_cell.length_b   1.000
_cell.length_c   1.000
_cell.angle_alpha   90.00
_cell.angle_beta   90.00
_cell.angle_gamma   90.00
#
_symmetry.space_group_name_H-M   'P 1'
#
loop_
_entity.id
_entity.type
_entity.pdbx_description
1 polymer ?
#
loop_
_entity_poly.entity_id
_entity_poly.type
_entity_poly.pdbx_seq_one_letter_code
_entity_poly.pdbx_strand_id
1 'polypeptide(L)'
;MGFEAISSVFSAIPTDWLIIGTFAAVAAFECFRSGAHHVAELALALPITALLTQSFPQTFVIANFSGESATPAMHAVLFCGLFVVLFVLISRIGLAWGDEKGQAFSAAIAGVSAAAIVVTIWVATPSLSALWQFGPQVQAIFSESFRFWWLLGSYGALAFIRNY
;
A
#
# COMPACT_ATOMS: atom_id res chain seq x y z
N MET A 1 1.12 -24.17 27.12
CA MET A 1 -0.13 -23.40 27.30
C MET A 1 -0.14 -22.05 26.56
N GLY A 2 0.96 -21.28 26.46
CA GLY A 2 0.95 -20.02 25.68
C GLY A 2 1.02 -20.19 24.16
N PHE A 3 1.91 -21.06 23.67
CA PHE A 3 2.16 -21.21 22.23
C PHE A 3 0.99 -21.89 21.47
N GLU A 4 0.34 -22.88 22.08
CA GLU A 4 -0.83 -23.56 21.49
C GLU A 4 -2.05 -22.64 21.39
N ALA A 5 -2.29 -21.79 22.40
CA ALA A 5 -3.35 -20.78 22.37
C ALA A 5 -3.10 -19.67 21.34
N ILE A 6 -1.83 -19.29 21.16
CA ILE A 6 -1.43 -18.34 20.11
C ILE A 6 -1.63 -18.99 18.73
N SER A 7 -1.20 -20.24 18.55
CA SER A 7 -1.38 -20.96 17.28
C SER A 7 -2.85 -21.21 16.92
N SER A 8 -3.73 -21.43 17.92
CA SER A 8 -5.16 -21.64 17.67
C SER A 8 -5.85 -20.34 17.26
N VAL A 9 -5.48 -19.19 17.85
CA VAL A 9 -5.97 -17.87 17.41
C VAL A 9 -5.51 -17.55 15.99
N PHE A 10 -4.23 -17.80 15.66
CA PHE A 10 -3.72 -17.58 14.30
C PHE A 10 -4.31 -18.52 13.26
N SER A 11 -4.69 -19.75 13.65
CA SER A 11 -5.37 -20.69 12.74
C SER A 11 -6.81 -20.29 12.39
N ALA A 12 -7.45 -19.46 13.21
CA ALA A 12 -8.81 -19.00 13.00
C ALA A 12 -8.90 -17.71 12.16
N ILE A 13 -7.79 -16.97 12.03
CA ILE A 13 -7.74 -15.71 11.27
C ILE A 13 -7.35 -16.04 9.82
N PRO A 14 -8.14 -15.64 8.81
CA PRO A 14 -7.75 -15.80 7.42
C PRO A 14 -6.39 -15.13 7.15
N THR A 15 -5.49 -15.84 6.47
CA THR A 15 -4.11 -15.40 6.19
C THR A 15 -4.02 -13.98 5.63
N ASP A 16 -5.01 -13.57 4.83
CA ASP A 16 -5.09 -12.23 4.26
C ASP A 16 -5.09 -11.13 5.33
N TRP A 17 -5.85 -11.31 6.41
CA TRP A 17 -5.93 -10.32 7.50
C TRP A 17 -4.64 -10.26 8.31
N LEU A 18 -3.88 -11.37 8.38
CA LEU A 18 -2.55 -11.36 8.99
C LEU A 18 -1.56 -10.57 8.13
N ILE A 19 -1.61 -10.69 6.80
CA ILE A 19 -0.77 -9.92 5.88
C ILE A 19 -1.09 -8.42 6.01
N ILE A 20 -2.37 -8.07 5.95
CA ILE A 20 -2.84 -6.68 6.09
C ILE A 20 -2.45 -6.10 7.45
N GLY A 21 -2.69 -6.84 8.53
CA GLY A 21 -2.35 -6.41 9.89
C GLY A 21 -0.85 -6.24 10.11
N THR A 22 -0.04 -7.14 9.55
CA THR A 22 1.43 -7.03 9.61
C THR A 22 1.91 -5.79 8.86
N PHE A 23 1.39 -5.54 7.66
CA PHE A 23 1.72 -4.33 6.91
C PHE A 23 1.32 -3.06 7.67
N ALA A 24 0.11 -3.03 8.24
CA ALA A 24 -0.37 -1.91 9.05
C ALA A 24 0.54 -1.65 10.26
N ALA A 25 0.98 -2.71 10.95
CA ALA A 25 1.87 -2.60 12.10
C ALA A 25 3.27 -2.08 11.71
N VAL A 26 3.83 -2.55 10.60
CA VAL A 26 5.12 -2.06 10.07
C VAL A 26 5.02 -0.60 9.66
N ALA A 27 3.95 -0.22 8.95
CA ALA A 27 3.70 1.17 8.55
C ALA A 27 3.48 2.09 9.76
N ALA A 28 2.76 1.61 10.78
CA ALA A 28 2.60 2.35 12.04
C ALA A 28 3.93 2.51 12.77
N PHE A 29 4.76 1.47 12.85
CA PHE A 29 6.07 1.54 13.47
C PHE A 29 6.99 2.52 12.73
N GLU A 30 6.98 2.52 11.40
CA GLU A 30 7.75 3.49 10.63
C GLU A 30 7.23 4.90 10.84
N CYS A 31 5.91 5.12 10.86
CA CYS A 31 5.32 6.42 11.21
C CYS A 31 5.74 6.89 12.61
N PHE A 32 5.82 5.99 13.58
CA PHE A 32 6.27 6.30 14.93
C PHE A 32 7.75 6.68 14.98
N ARG A 33 8.58 6.00 14.18
CA ARG A 33 10.04 6.17 14.16
C ARG A 33 10.49 7.38 13.35
N SER A 34 9.92 7.60 12.18
CA SER A 34 10.34 8.63 11.22
C SER A 34 9.30 9.72 10.97
N GLY A 35 8.11 9.63 11.56
CA GLY A 35 7.04 10.62 11.40
C GLY A 35 6.06 10.25 10.28
N ALA A 36 4.94 10.99 10.20
CA ALA A 36 3.85 10.67 9.27
C ALA A 36 4.20 10.89 7.79
N HIS A 37 5.22 11.70 7.52
CA HIS A 37 5.62 12.10 6.17
C HIS A 37 5.98 10.92 5.26
N HIS A 38 6.84 10.01 5.70
CA HIS A 38 7.25 8.86 4.88
C HIS A 38 6.08 7.94 4.53
N VAL A 39 5.15 7.74 5.47
CA VAL A 39 3.96 6.90 5.24
C VAL A 39 3.00 7.58 4.27
N ALA A 40 2.85 8.90 4.36
CA ALA A 40 2.06 9.68 3.41
C ALA A 40 2.68 9.69 2.00
N GLU A 41 4.00 9.80 1.89
CA GLU A 41 4.72 9.72 0.61
C GLU A 41 4.58 8.34 -0.03
N LEU A 42 4.73 7.26 0.75
CA LEU A 42 4.47 5.89 0.29
C LEU A 42 3.02 5.73 -0.20
N ALA A 43 2.07 6.24 0.58
CA ALA A 43 0.65 6.19 0.27
C ALA A 43 0.30 6.93 -1.04
N LEU A 44 0.96 8.06 -1.32
CA LEU A 44 0.77 8.84 -2.54
C LEU A 44 1.48 8.22 -3.75
N ALA A 45 2.67 7.64 -3.56
CA ALA A 45 3.45 7.04 -4.63
C ALA A 45 2.73 5.84 -5.27
N LEU A 46 2.03 5.06 -4.45
CA LEU A 46 1.45 3.78 -4.86
C LEU A 46 0.34 3.92 -5.94
N PRO A 47 -0.69 4.78 -5.81
CA PRO A 47 -1.67 4.99 -6.87
C PRO A 47 -1.11 5.68 -8.10
N ILE A 48 -0.13 6.59 -7.95
CA ILE A 48 0.53 7.21 -9.10
C ILE A 48 1.27 6.14 -9.92
N THR A 49 1.92 5.20 -9.23
CA THR A 49 2.54 4.03 -9.86
C THR A 49 1.50 3.21 -10.62
N ALA A 50 0.39 2.87 -9.97
CA ALA A 50 -0.70 2.11 -10.60
C ALA A 50 -1.23 2.81 -11.86
N LEU A 51 -1.40 4.14 -11.83
CA LEU A 51 -1.82 4.90 -13.01
C LEU A 51 -0.77 4.89 -14.12
N LEU A 52 0.49 5.15 -13.81
CA LEU A 52 1.56 5.21 -14.81
C LEU A 52 1.89 3.85 -15.43
N THR A 53 1.69 2.75 -14.69
CA THR A 53 1.85 1.40 -15.25
C THR A 53 0.82 1.08 -16.34
N GLN A 54 -0.35 1.73 -16.34
CA GLN A 54 -1.33 1.60 -17.43
C GLN A 54 -0.80 2.15 -18.75
N SER A 55 0.18 3.06 -18.70
CA SER A 55 0.81 3.65 -19.88
C SER A 55 2.00 2.84 -20.42
N PHE A 56 2.45 1.77 -19.72
CA PHE A 56 3.60 0.97 -20.16
C PHE A 56 3.49 0.41 -21.59
N PRO A 57 2.35 -0.16 -22.02
CA PRO A 57 2.21 -0.69 -23.38
C PRO A 57 2.39 0.37 -24.47
N GLN A 58 2.21 1.65 -24.14
CA GLN A 58 2.33 2.77 -25.09
C GLN A 58 3.75 3.36 -25.17
N THR A 59 4.68 2.89 -24.33
CA THR A 59 6.04 3.42 -24.28
C THR A 59 7.00 2.59 -25.13
N PHE A 60 7.72 3.25 -26.04
CA PHE A 60 8.63 2.59 -27.00
C PHE A 60 9.67 1.66 -26.36
N VAL A 61 10.17 2.00 -25.16
CA VAL A 61 11.23 1.24 -24.49
C VAL A 61 10.68 0.11 -23.62
N ILE A 62 9.59 0.34 -22.88
CA ILE A 62 9.07 -0.60 -21.88
C ILE A 62 8.04 -1.57 -22.50
N ALA A 63 7.40 -1.21 -23.61
CA ALA A 63 6.41 -2.06 -24.28
C ALA A 63 6.94 -3.46 -24.64
N ASN A 64 8.24 -3.58 -24.96
CA ASN A 64 8.88 -4.87 -25.25
C ASN A 64 8.98 -5.79 -24.02
N PHE A 65 8.94 -5.22 -22.82
CA PHE A 65 9.03 -5.93 -21.54
C PHE A 65 7.69 -6.08 -20.82
N SER A 66 6.65 -5.36 -21.27
CA SER A 66 5.28 -5.41 -20.74
C SER A 66 4.27 -5.97 -21.75
N GLY A 67 4.74 -6.60 -22.83
CA GLY A 67 3.90 -7.21 -23.86
C GLY A 67 3.30 -8.55 -23.44
N GLU A 68 2.52 -9.17 -24.33
CA GLU A 68 1.76 -10.41 -24.07
C GLU A 68 2.61 -11.61 -23.64
N SER A 69 3.91 -11.61 -23.94
CA SER A 69 4.84 -12.68 -23.56
C SER A 69 5.51 -12.49 -22.19
N ALA A 70 5.26 -11.37 -21.50
CA ALA A 70 5.91 -11.06 -20.24
C ALA A 70 5.26 -11.81 -19.07
N THR A 71 6.09 -12.42 -18.22
CA THR A 71 5.61 -13.15 -17.05
C THR A 71 4.97 -12.21 -16.03
N PRO A 72 4.04 -12.70 -15.17
CA PRO A 72 3.49 -11.90 -14.07
C PRO A 72 4.57 -11.34 -13.15
N ALA A 73 5.64 -12.10 -12.94
CA ALA A 73 6.81 -11.67 -12.18
C ALA A 73 7.51 -10.45 -12.80
N MET A 74 7.65 -10.41 -14.13
CA MET A 74 8.26 -9.26 -14.82
C MET A 74 7.43 -7.99 -14.66
N HIS A 75 6.10 -8.10 -14.78
CA HIS A 75 5.19 -6.97 -14.55
C HIS A 75 5.28 -6.43 -13.13
N ALA A 76 5.40 -7.32 -12.14
CA ALA A 76 5.62 -6.92 -10.76
C ALA A 76 6.96 -6.21 -10.54
N VAL A 77 8.04 -6.71 -11.16
CA VAL A 77 9.36 -6.06 -11.07
C VAL A 77 9.33 -4.66 -11.68
N LEU A 78 8.69 -4.48 -12.83
CA LEU A 78 8.52 -3.17 -13.46
C LEU A 78 7.66 -2.22 -12.60
N PHE A 79 6.57 -2.73 -12.01
CA PHE A 79 5.75 -1.98 -11.08
C PHE A 79 6.54 -1.53 -9.84
N CYS A 80 7.26 -2.45 -9.19
CA CYS A 80 8.08 -2.15 -8.03
C CYS A 80 9.22 -1.18 -8.35
N GLY A 81 9.86 -1.33 -9.51
CA GLY A 81 10.90 -0.41 -9.97
C GLY A 81 10.36 1.01 -10.15
N LEU A 82 9.20 1.15 -10.80
CA LEU A 82 8.53 2.44 -10.95
C LEU A 82 8.09 3.02 -9.59
N PHE A 83 7.56 2.18 -8.70
CA PHE A 83 7.14 2.58 -7.37
C PHE A 83 8.31 3.20 -6.59
N VAL A 84 9.48 2.55 -6.60
CA VAL A 84 10.69 3.08 -5.94
C VAL A 84 11.11 4.42 -6.54
N VAL A 85 11.10 4.54 -7.87
CA VAL A 85 11.44 5.81 -8.54
C VAL A 85 10.46 6.91 -8.15
N LEU A 86 9.15 6.65 -8.20
CA LEU A 86 8.12 7.62 -7.85
C LEU A 86 8.14 7.99 -6.39
N PHE A 87 8.37 7.03 -5.49
CA PHE A 87 8.57 7.29 -4.08
C PHE A 87 9.71 8.29 -3.88
N VAL A 88 10.89 8.01 -4.45
CA VAL A 88 12.05 8.93 -4.36
C VAL A 88 11.73 10.30 -4.96
N LEU A 89 11.04 10.36 -6.11
CA LEU A 89 10.66 11.64 -6.72
C LEU A 89 9.68 12.42 -5.84
N ILE A 90 8.68 11.76 -5.27
CA ILE A 90 7.68 12.38 -4.39
C ILE A 90 8.34 12.85 -3.10
N SER A 91 9.22 12.05 -2.49
CA SER A 91 10.01 12.46 -1.31
C SER A 91 10.93 13.64 -1.62
N ARG A 92 11.40 13.80 -2.87
CA ARG A 92 12.21 14.95 -3.31
C ARG A 92 11.37 16.20 -3.60
N ILE A 93 10.13 16.01 -4.07
CA ILE A 93 9.14 17.08 -4.27
C ILE A 93 8.52 17.50 -2.93
N GLY A 94 8.50 16.58 -1.97
CA GLY A 94 7.88 16.66 -0.66
C GLY A 94 8.38 17.81 0.19
N LEU A 95 7.54 18.86 0.19
CA LEU A 95 7.17 19.81 1.24
C LEU A 95 7.91 19.62 2.58
N ALA A 96 8.52 20.69 3.11
CA ALA A 96 9.10 20.68 4.45
C ALA A 96 8.05 20.25 5.49
N TRP A 97 8.15 19.00 5.95
CA TRP A 97 7.43 18.52 7.12
C TRP A 97 8.17 19.07 8.34
N GLY A 98 7.44 19.63 9.30
CA GLY A 98 8.02 20.12 10.55
C GLY A 98 8.64 18.97 11.35
N ASP A 99 9.20 19.27 12.52
CA ASP A 99 9.71 18.26 13.46
C ASP A 99 8.52 17.47 14.07
N GLU A 100 7.91 16.60 13.27
CA GLU A 100 6.75 15.79 13.62
C GLU A 100 7.20 14.52 14.32
N LYS A 101 7.03 14.48 15.65
CA LYS A 101 7.16 13.23 16.39
C LYS A 101 5.86 12.45 16.26
N GLY A 102 5.92 11.26 15.68
CA GLY A 102 4.76 10.38 15.56
C GLY A 102 4.22 9.98 16.95
N GLN A 103 3.06 10.49 17.33
CA GLN A 103 2.35 10.02 18.52
C GLN A 103 1.82 8.60 18.24
N ALA A 104 1.77 7.74 19.27
CA ALA A 104 1.36 6.34 19.09
C ALA A 104 -0.03 6.19 18.44
N PHE A 105 -0.95 7.11 18.75
CA PHE A 105 -2.30 7.12 18.18
C PHE A 105 -2.31 7.54 16.70
N SER A 106 -1.56 8.59 16.34
CA SER A 106 -1.45 9.02 14.94
C SER A 106 -0.72 7.98 14.08
N ALA A 107 0.28 7.31 14.64
CA ALA A 107 0.99 6.21 14.00
C ALA A 107 0.07 5.02 13.70
N ALA A 108 -0.82 4.64 14.63
CA ALA A 108 -1.79 3.57 14.40
C ALA A 108 -2.76 3.93 13.25
N ILE A 109 -3.28 5.15 13.23
CA ILE A 109 -4.16 5.64 12.15
C ILE A 109 -3.41 5.68 10.82
N ALA A 110 -2.16 6.15 10.80
CA ALA A 110 -1.32 6.17 9.61
C ALA A 110 -1.11 4.77 9.04
N GLY A 111 -0.78 3.80 9.90
CA GLY A 111 -0.55 2.42 9.50
C GLY A 111 -1.79 1.77 8.91
N VAL A 112 -2.96 1.95 9.53
CA VAL A 112 -4.24 1.43 9.00
C VAL A 112 -4.60 2.09 7.67
N SER A 113 -4.41 3.41 7.56
CA SER A 113 -4.70 4.16 6.33
C SER A 113 -3.80 3.73 5.18
N ALA A 114 -2.50 3.57 5.45
CA ALA A 114 -1.55 3.07 4.45
C ALA A 114 -1.88 1.63 4.03
N ALA A 115 -2.22 0.76 4.97
CA ALA A 115 -2.64 -0.60 4.67
C ALA A 115 -3.90 -0.62 3.79
N ALA A 116 -4.92 0.19 4.11
CA ALA A 116 -6.14 0.30 3.31
C ALA A 116 -5.84 0.76 1.87
N ILE A 117 -4.96 1.75 1.69
CA ILE A 117 -4.53 2.22 0.35
C ILE A 117 -3.81 1.10 -0.40
N VAL A 118 -2.87 0.42 0.24
CA VAL A 118 -2.11 -0.67 -0.38
C VAL A 118 -3.02 -1.80 -0.81
N VAL A 119 -3.92 -2.27 0.05
CA VAL A 119 -4.85 -3.36 -0.28
C VAL A 119 -5.78 -2.95 -1.41
N THR A 120 -6.31 -1.73 -1.34
CA THR A 120 -7.23 -1.20 -2.36
C THR A 120 -6.57 -1.15 -3.74
N ILE A 121 -5.33 -0.65 -3.82
CA ILE A 121 -4.60 -0.58 -5.08
C ILE A 121 -4.13 -1.97 -5.52
N TRP A 122 -3.76 -2.85 -4.59
CA TRP A 122 -3.38 -4.23 -4.90
C TRP A 122 -4.53 -5.00 -5.56
N VAL A 123 -5.74 -4.90 -4.99
CA VAL A 123 -6.94 -5.54 -5.55
C VAL A 123 -7.30 -4.94 -6.91
N ALA A 124 -7.12 -3.63 -7.09
CA ALA A 124 -7.42 -2.95 -8.35
C ALA A 124 -6.38 -3.18 -9.45
N THR A 125 -5.18 -3.68 -9.12
CA THR A 125 -4.06 -3.83 -10.07
C THR A 125 -3.90 -5.30 -10.50
N PRO A 126 -4.21 -5.65 -11.77
CA PRO A 126 -4.19 -7.03 -12.23
C PRO A 126 -2.82 -7.72 -12.06
N SER A 127 -1.72 -7.02 -12.29
CA SER A 127 -0.37 -7.57 -12.15
C SER A 127 -0.01 -7.94 -10.70
N LEU A 128 -0.53 -7.21 -9.71
CA LEU A 128 -0.37 -7.51 -8.29
C LEU A 128 -1.28 -8.67 -7.85
N SER A 129 -2.50 -8.74 -8.39
CA SER A 129 -3.43 -9.84 -8.13
C SER A 129 -2.89 -11.21 -8.57
N ALA A 130 -1.99 -11.23 -9.57
CA ALA A 130 -1.31 -12.44 -10.02
C ALA A 130 -0.21 -12.92 -9.05
N LEU A 131 0.32 -12.03 -8.19
CA LEU A 131 1.27 -12.39 -7.14
C LEU A 131 0.58 -12.94 -5.89
N TRP A 132 -0.48 -12.25 -5.46
CA TRP A 132 -1.31 -12.66 -4.34
C TRP A 132 -2.76 -12.31 -4.61
N GLN A 133 -3.61 -13.32 -4.66
CA GLN A 133 -5.04 -13.17 -4.80
C GLN A 133 -5.68 -13.24 -3.41
N PHE A 134 -6.10 -12.08 -2.90
CA PHE A 134 -6.84 -12.00 -1.64
C PHE A 134 -8.14 -12.80 -1.71
N GLY A 135 -8.58 -13.36 -0.59
CA GLY A 135 -9.81 -14.13 -0.50
C GLY A 135 -11.08 -13.28 -0.71
N PRO A 136 -12.26 -13.94 -0.87
CA PRO A 136 -13.52 -13.27 -1.23
C PRO A 136 -13.96 -12.19 -0.23
N GLN A 137 -13.63 -12.34 1.05
CA GLN A 137 -13.98 -11.37 2.09
C GLN A 137 -13.26 -10.03 1.89
N VAL A 138 -11.94 -10.07 1.68
CA VAL A 138 -11.12 -8.87 1.45
C VAL A 138 -11.50 -8.24 0.10
N GLN A 139 -11.71 -9.05 -0.94
CA GLN A 139 -12.18 -8.54 -2.23
C GLN A 139 -13.55 -7.87 -2.14
N ALA A 140 -14.46 -8.35 -1.29
CA ALA A 140 -15.77 -7.72 -1.10
C ALA A 140 -15.64 -6.33 -0.45
N ILE A 141 -14.80 -6.22 0.59
CA ILE A 141 -14.59 -4.97 1.35
C ILE A 141 -13.80 -3.93 0.54
N PHE A 142 -12.76 -4.37 -0.16
CA PHE A 142 -11.88 -3.52 -0.97
C PHE A 142 -12.19 -3.63 -2.47
N SER A 143 -13.45 -3.91 -2.81
CA SER A 143 -13.90 -3.98 -4.20
C SER A 143 -13.80 -2.63 -4.89
N GLU A 144 -13.80 -2.66 -6.23
CA GLU A 144 -13.76 -1.45 -7.07
C GLU A 144 -14.88 -0.45 -6.71
N SER A 145 -16.06 -0.94 -6.30
CA SER A 145 -17.19 -0.11 -5.87
C SER A 145 -16.89 0.77 -4.65
N PHE A 146 -16.04 0.28 -3.73
CA PHE A 146 -15.67 1.01 -2.51
C PHE A 146 -14.31 1.71 -2.61
N ARG A 147 -13.58 1.53 -3.72
CA ARG A 147 -12.24 2.09 -3.92
C ARG A 147 -12.18 3.59 -3.66
N PHE A 148 -13.14 4.33 -4.19
CA PHE A 148 -13.22 5.78 -4.00
C PHE A 148 -13.26 6.16 -2.51
N TRP A 149 -14.12 5.50 -1.74
CA TRP A 149 -14.30 5.78 -0.31
C TRP A 149 -13.10 5.37 0.52
N TRP A 150 -12.46 4.24 0.21
CA TRP A 150 -11.25 3.81 0.89
C TRP A 150 -10.08 4.77 0.66
N LEU A 151 -9.87 5.21 -0.58
CA LEU A 151 -8.82 6.18 -0.89
C LEU A 151 -9.13 7.54 -0.25
N LEU A 152 -10.35 8.06 -0.41
CA LEU A 152 -10.75 9.34 0.17
C LEU A 152 -10.62 9.34 1.69
N GLY A 153 -11.15 8.30 2.36
CA GLY A 153 -11.09 8.16 3.81
C GLY A 153 -9.66 8.04 4.32
N SER A 154 -8.82 7.23 3.64
CA SER A 154 -7.42 7.04 4.05
C SER A 154 -6.58 8.29 3.84
N TYR A 155 -6.76 9.02 2.73
CA TYR A 155 -6.09 10.30 2.52
C TYR A 155 -6.57 11.37 3.50
N GLY A 156 -7.88 11.40 3.78
CA GLY A 156 -8.44 12.28 4.81
C GLY A 156 -7.85 12.00 6.19
N ALA A 157 -7.72 10.72 6.56
CA ALA A 157 -7.11 10.31 7.82
C ALA A 157 -5.63 10.70 7.89
N LEU A 158 -4.85 10.46 6.82
CA LEU A 158 -3.44 10.89 6.72
C LEU A 158 -3.28 12.42 6.78
N ALA A 159 -4.20 13.17 6.17
CA ALA A 159 -4.20 14.63 6.23
C ALA A 159 -4.58 15.16 7.63
N PHE A 160 -5.47 14.48 8.34
CA PHE A 160 -5.86 14.87 9.70
C PHE A 160 -4.71 14.69 10.69
N ILE A 161 -4.03 13.54 10.67
CA ILE A 161 -2.92 13.26 11.59
C ILE A 161 -1.69 14.14 11.37
N ARG A 162 -1.55 14.77 10.20
CA ARG A 162 -0.50 15.75 9.93
C ARG A 162 -0.63 17.01 10.81
N ASN A 163 -1.86 17.37 11.20
CA ASN A 163 -2.12 18.62 11.92
C ASN A 163 -2.11 18.46 13.46
N TYR A 164 -1.77 17.27 13.99
CA TYR A 164 -1.77 16.94 15.42
C TYR A 164 -0.40 16.48 15.89
#